data_AF-A0A2W6VZV9-F1
#
_entry.id   AF-A0A2W6VZV9-F1
#
_cell.length_a   1.000
_cell.length_b   1.000
_cell.length_c   1.000
_cell.angle_alpha   90.00
_cell.angle_beta   90.00
_cell.angle_gamma   90.00
#
_symmetry.space_group_name_H-M   'P 1'
#
loop_
_entity.id
_entity.type
_entity.pdbx_description
1 polymer ?
#
loop_
_entity_poly.entity_id
_entity_poly.type
_entity_poly.pdbx_seq_one_letter_code
_entity_poly.pdbx_strand_id
1 'polypeptide(L)'
;SLDCIVADITNTPWKERHAYVLPAATALSNGRALRWQFDKCFHVSPFMAMDCRYDWRLTAPADDLQVHMQVWREGLRQFDATQSMQRHPLNGAGLARVLARYPLMTLQVVAAIHWQALRLWLKRNPVHDHPSLAEKTR
;
A
#
# COMPACT_ATOMS: atom_id res chain seq x y z
N SER A 1 -6.40 -15.15 -17.76
CA SER A 1 -6.54 -15.42 -16.32
C SER A 1 -5.68 -14.42 -15.54
N LEU A 2 -5.92 -14.23 -14.24
CA LEU A 2 -5.02 -13.48 -13.36
C LEU A 2 -4.06 -14.50 -12.72
N ASP A 3 -2.75 -14.33 -12.92
CA ASP A 3 -1.76 -15.28 -12.39
C ASP A 3 -1.13 -14.78 -11.08
N CYS A 4 -0.79 -13.50 -11.00
CA CYS A 4 -0.29 -12.87 -9.78
C CYS A 4 -0.59 -11.37 -9.73
N ILE A 5 -0.53 -10.81 -8.53
CA ILE A 5 -0.52 -9.37 -8.28
C ILE A 5 0.88 -8.99 -7.75
N VAL A 6 1.44 -7.92 -8.29
CA VAL A 6 2.70 -7.34 -7.80
C VAL A 6 2.41 -5.97 -7.20
N ALA A 7 2.64 -5.82 -5.89
CA ALA A 7 2.51 -4.55 -5.19
C ALA A 7 3.90 -3.95 -4.95
N ASP A 8 4.27 -2.98 -5.79
CA ASP A 8 5.52 -2.23 -5.68
C ASP A 8 5.33 -1.03 -4.75
N ILE A 9 6.11 -0.99 -3.68
CA ILE A 9 5.97 -0.02 -2.59
C ILE A 9 7.28 0.73 -2.45
N THR A 10 7.20 2.06 -2.49
CA THR A 10 8.29 2.96 -2.12
C THR A 10 8.04 3.52 -0.73
N ASN A 11 8.97 3.36 0.21
CA ASN A 11 8.81 3.93 1.54
C ASN A 11 9.21 5.42 1.57
N THR A 12 8.49 6.18 2.39
CA THR A 12 8.83 7.58 2.70
C THR A 12 9.08 7.62 4.22
N PRO A 13 10.26 8.08 4.70
CA PRO A 13 11.23 8.95 4.01
C PRO A 13 12.44 8.25 3.36
N TRP A 14 12.62 6.94 3.53
CA TRP A 14 13.89 6.26 3.17
C TRP A 14 14.11 6.03 1.67
N LYS A 15 13.08 6.19 0.82
CA LYS A 15 13.14 6.05 -0.64
C LYS A 15 13.59 4.66 -1.12
N GLU A 16 13.43 3.65 -0.27
CA GLU A 16 13.65 2.26 -0.60
C GLU A 16 12.42 1.70 -1.33
N ARG A 17 12.62 0.62 -2.08
CA ARG A 17 11.55 -0.06 -2.81
C ARG A 17 11.49 -1.53 -2.44
N HIS A 18 10.27 -2.04 -2.36
CA HIS A 18 10.02 -3.44 -2.13
C HIS A 18 8.76 -3.89 -2.88
N ALA A 19 8.83 -5.06 -3.51
CA ALA A 19 7.71 -5.64 -4.23
C ALA A 19 7.19 -6.89 -3.50
N TYR A 20 5.92 -6.86 -3.12
CA TYR A 20 5.21 -8.07 -2.69
C TYR A 20 4.62 -8.76 -3.92
N VAL A 21 4.95 -10.04 -4.10
CA VAL A 21 4.37 -10.88 -5.15
C VAL A 21 3.30 -11.76 -4.52
N LEU A 22 2.08 -11.65 -5.01
CA LEU A 22 0.90 -12.33 -4.50
C LEU A 22 0.34 -13.25 -5.59
N PRO A 23 0.74 -14.53 -5.63
CA PRO A 23 0.20 -15.49 -6.57
C PRO A 23 -1.31 -15.65 -6.38
N ALA A 24 -2.08 -15.66 -7.47
CA ALA A 24 -3.52 -15.90 -7.41
C ALA A 24 -3.84 -17.31 -6.89
N ALA A 25 -2.96 -18.27 -7.16
CA ALA A 25 -3.08 -19.66 -6.70
C ALA A 25 -3.04 -19.82 -5.16
N THR A 26 -2.45 -18.87 -4.42
CA THR A 26 -2.37 -18.91 -2.95
C THR A 26 -3.45 -18.05 -2.27
N ALA A 27 -4.30 -17.39 -3.05
CA ALA A 27 -5.32 -16.51 -2.53
C ALA A 27 -6.49 -17.30 -1.92
N LEU A 28 -7.00 -16.80 -0.80
CA LEU A 28 -8.30 -17.22 -0.30
C LEU A 28 -9.39 -16.46 -1.08
N SER A 29 -10.28 -17.18 -1.76
CA SER A 29 -11.37 -16.57 -2.51
C SER A 29 -12.56 -16.27 -1.61
N ASN A 30 -13.11 -15.07 -1.73
CA ASN A 30 -14.39 -14.67 -1.12
C ASN A 30 -15.19 -13.85 -2.15
N GLY A 31 -16.11 -14.51 -2.86
CA GLY A 31 -16.80 -13.91 -4.00
C GLY A 31 -15.82 -13.43 -5.07
N ARG A 32 -15.88 -12.15 -5.44
CA ARG A 32 -14.97 -11.51 -6.41
C ARG A 32 -13.61 -11.13 -5.80
N ALA A 33 -13.45 -11.19 -4.49
CA ALA A 33 -12.24 -10.77 -3.80
C ALA A 33 -11.27 -11.95 -3.60
N LEU A 34 -10.00 -11.67 -3.85
CA LEU A 34 -8.87 -12.53 -3.53
C LEU A 34 -8.18 -11.95 -2.29
N ARG A 35 -7.92 -12.80 -1.29
CA ARG A 35 -7.38 -12.40 0.01
C ARG A 35 -6.03 -13.06 0.27
N TRP A 36 -5.07 -12.27 0.75
CA TRP A 36 -3.77 -12.73 1.20
C TRP A 36 -3.50 -12.22 2.61
N GLN A 37 -2.92 -13.08 3.45
CA GLN A 37 -2.49 -12.73 4.80
C GLN A 37 -1.05 -13.16 5.00
N PHE A 38 -0.18 -12.23 5.36
CA PHE A 38 1.26 -12.45 5.47
C PHE A 38 1.90 -11.42 6.40
N ASP A 39 3.09 -11.73 6.92
CA ASP A 39 3.80 -10.84 7.85
C ASP A 39 4.40 -9.64 7.12
N LYS A 40 4.38 -8.48 7.78
CA LYS A 40 4.96 -7.25 7.26
C LYS A 40 6.49 -7.36 7.30
N CYS A 41 7.12 -7.40 6.12
CA CYS A 41 8.57 -7.50 5.98
C CYS A 41 9.24 -6.22 5.46
N PHE A 42 8.49 -5.13 5.28
CA PHE A 42 9.00 -3.85 4.78
C PHE A 42 8.53 -2.67 5.63
N HIS A 43 9.47 -1.81 6.05
CA HIS A 43 9.18 -0.66 6.89
C HIS A 43 8.75 0.55 6.05
N VAL A 44 7.43 0.75 5.96
CA VAL A 44 6.82 1.75 5.07
C VAL A 44 6.57 3.10 5.72
N SER A 45 6.49 3.17 7.05
CA SER A 45 6.16 4.38 7.81
C SER A 45 6.80 4.33 9.18
N PRO A 46 7.45 5.42 9.66
CA PRO A 46 7.99 5.51 11.02
C PRO A 46 6.95 5.31 12.12
N PHE A 47 5.67 5.51 11.81
CA PHE A 47 4.57 5.42 12.77
C PHE A 47 3.93 4.03 12.83
N MET A 48 4.54 3.02 12.19
CA MET A 48 3.97 1.68 12.09
C MET A 48 5.02 0.60 12.29
N ALA A 49 4.91 -0.07 13.45
CA ALA A 49 5.79 -1.15 13.89
C ALA A 49 5.98 -2.27 12.86
N MET A 50 7.09 -2.99 12.94
CA MET A 50 7.44 -4.08 12.01
C MET A 50 6.75 -5.41 12.35
N ASP A 51 6.45 -5.65 13.62
CA ASP A 51 5.75 -6.82 14.14
C ASP A 51 4.24 -6.77 13.85
N CYS A 52 3.89 -6.59 12.58
CA CYS A 52 2.52 -6.52 12.10
C CYS A 52 2.24 -7.60 11.07
N ARG A 53 0.96 -7.95 10.91
CA ARG A 53 0.47 -8.83 9.86
C ARG A 53 -0.46 -8.07 8.91
N TYR A 54 -0.27 -8.28 7.62
CA TYR A 54 -1.14 -7.75 6.59
C TYR A 54 -2.35 -8.66 6.34
N ASP A 55 -3.50 -8.05 6.04
CA ASP A 55 -4.67 -8.70 5.42
C ASP A 55 -5.06 -7.84 4.21
N TRP A 56 -4.70 -8.32 3.02
CA TRP A 56 -4.93 -7.62 1.76
C TRP A 56 -6.01 -8.33 0.97
N ARG A 57 -6.93 -7.55 0.41
CA ARG A 57 -8.06 -8.03 -0.38
C ARG A 57 -8.12 -7.23 -1.66
N LEU A 58 -8.02 -7.93 -2.80
CA LEU A 58 -8.04 -7.31 -4.11
C LEU A 58 -9.03 -8.02 -5.02
N THR A 59 -9.70 -7.29 -5.89
CA THR A 59 -10.49 -7.91 -6.96
C THR A 59 -9.61 -8.17 -8.18
N ALA A 60 -9.97 -9.18 -8.98
CA ALA A 60 -9.35 -9.34 -10.29
C ALA A 60 -9.69 -8.11 -11.17
N PRO A 61 -8.74 -7.57 -11.96
CA PRO A 61 -9.00 -6.40 -12.80
C PRO A 61 -10.12 -6.66 -13.80
N ALA A 62 -11.22 -5.92 -13.68
CA ALA A 62 -12.37 -5.96 -14.58
C ALA A 62 -12.75 -4.51 -14.94
N ASP A 63 -14.05 -4.19 -15.03
CA ASP A 63 -14.52 -2.81 -15.18
C ASP A 63 -14.19 -1.95 -13.95
N ASP A 64 -14.02 -2.59 -12.79
CA ASP A 64 -13.53 -1.99 -11.56
C ASP A 64 -12.36 -2.79 -10.98
N LEU A 65 -11.57 -2.11 -10.14
CA LEU A 65 -10.50 -2.71 -9.34
C LEU A 65 -10.58 -2.15 -7.92
N GLN A 66 -10.68 -3.03 -6.94
CA GLN A 66 -10.72 -2.69 -5.52
C GLN A 66 -9.47 -3.23 -4.84
N VAL A 67 -8.85 -2.40 -4.02
CA VAL A 67 -7.69 -2.73 -3.20
C VAL A 67 -8.03 -2.34 -1.77
N HIS A 68 -8.09 -3.31 -0.88
CA HIS A 68 -8.34 -3.11 0.54
C HIS A 68 -7.20 -3.72 1.35
N MET A 69 -6.68 -2.96 2.31
CA MET A 69 -5.48 -3.32 3.05
C MET A 69 -5.71 -3.04 4.53
N GLN A 70 -5.48 -4.05 5.36
CA GLN A 70 -5.48 -3.92 6.81
C GLN A 70 -4.11 -4.30 7.37
N VAL A 71 -3.75 -3.63 8.47
CA VAL A 71 -2.56 -3.96 9.27
C VAL A 71 -3.01 -4.30 10.67
N TRP A 72 -2.63 -5.48 11.14
CA TRP A 72 -2.99 -6.02 12.44
C TRP A 72 -1.74 -6.22 13.30
N ARG A 73 -1.84 -5.89 14.59
CA ARG A 73 -0.80 -6.15 15.59
C ARG A 73 -1.50 -6.57 16.89
N GLU A 74 -1.09 -7.69 17.48
CA GLU A 74 -1.65 -8.19 18.76
C GLU A 74 -3.19 -8.30 18.75
N GLY A 75 -3.79 -8.70 17.62
CA GLY A 75 -5.24 -8.81 17.47
C GLY A 75 -5.99 -7.49 17.28
N LEU A 76 -5.29 -6.36 17.30
CA LEU A 76 -5.86 -5.03 17.06
C LEU A 76 -5.55 -4.55 15.63
N ARG A 77 -6.55 -3.94 14.98
CA ARG A 77 -6.38 -3.32 13.66
C ARG A 77 -5.77 -1.94 13.81
N GLN A 78 -4.50 -1.82 13.41
CA GLN A 78 -3.72 -0.59 13.48
C GLN A 78 -3.99 0.34 12.30
N PHE A 79 -4.30 -0.22 11.13
CA PHE A 79 -4.52 0.55 9.90
C PHE A 79 -5.52 -0.15 8.99
N ASP A 80 -6.29 0.65 8.27
CA ASP A 80 -7.29 0.24 7.30
C ASP A 80 -7.32 1.25 6.15
N ALA A 81 -7.18 0.78 4.91
CA ALA A 81 -7.26 1.62 3.73
C ALA A 81 -7.97 0.89 2.60
N THR A 82 -8.77 1.65 1.83
CA THR A 82 -9.47 1.15 0.65
C THR A 82 -9.25 2.10 -0.51
N GLN A 83 -8.87 1.55 -1.66
CA GLN A 83 -8.78 2.23 -2.94
C GLN A 83 -9.72 1.54 -3.92
N SER A 84 -10.64 2.32 -4.47
CA SER A 84 -11.58 1.88 -5.50
C SER A 84 -11.25 2.59 -6.81
N MET A 85 -11.12 1.82 -7.87
CA MET A 85 -10.77 2.31 -9.20
C MET A 85 -11.79 1.84 -10.22
N GLN A 86 -12.02 2.68 -11.23
CA GLN A 86 -12.84 2.38 -12.39
C GLN A 86 -11.95 2.32 -13.62
N ARG A 87 -12.23 1.36 -14.52
CA ARG A 87 -11.54 1.25 -15.79
C ARG A 87 -11.95 2.40 -16.69
N HIS A 88 -10.94 3.06 -17.25
CA HIS A 88 -11.14 4.03 -18.34
C HIS A 88 -10.36 3.58 -19.57
N PRO A 89 -10.91 3.75 -20.79
CA PRO A 89 -10.19 3.45 -22.01
C PRO A 89 -8.91 4.27 -22.14
N LEU A 90 -7.83 3.63 -22.58
CA LEU A 90 -6.57 4.30 -22.88
C LEU A 90 -6.67 4.97 -24.26
N ASN A 91 -7.31 6.13 -24.33
CA ASN A 91 -7.41 6.95 -25.55
C ASN A 91 -6.63 8.27 -25.39
N GLY A 92 -6.40 8.97 -26.51
CA GLY A 92 -5.60 10.19 -26.53
C GLY A 92 -6.11 11.28 -25.57
N ALA A 93 -7.43 11.50 -25.53
CA ALA A 93 -8.04 12.47 -24.63
C ALA A 93 -7.89 12.09 -23.14
N GLY A 94 -8.01 10.80 -22.83
CA GLY A 94 -7.80 10.26 -21.48
C GLY A 94 -6.36 10.43 -21.02
N LEU A 95 -5.40 10.12 -21.89
CA LEU A 95 -3.97 10.28 -21.60
C LEU A 95 -3.58 11.76 -21.43
N ALA A 96 -4.04 12.64 -22.32
CA ALA A 96 -3.78 14.08 -22.20
C ALA A 96 -4.31 14.65 -20.88
N ARG A 97 -5.51 14.22 -20.45
CA ARG A 97 -6.09 14.60 -19.16
C ARG A 97 -5.25 14.11 -17.98
N VAL A 98 -4.74 12.89 -18.04
CA VAL A 98 -3.82 12.32 -17.03
C VAL A 98 -2.56 13.17 -16.96
N LEU A 99 -1.90 13.43 -18.08
CA LEU A 99 -0.67 14.22 -18.12
C LEU A 99 -0.85 15.65 -17.58
N ALA A 100 -1.99 16.28 -17.87
CA ALA A 100 -2.30 17.62 -17.37
C ALA A 100 -2.59 17.66 -15.85
N ARG A 101 -3.19 16.60 -15.28
CA ARG A 101 -3.62 16.58 -13.87
C ARG A 101 -2.55 16.05 -12.90
N TYR A 102 -1.71 15.13 -13.36
CA TYR A 102 -0.79 14.40 -12.49
C TYR A 102 0.29 15.27 -11.81
N PRO A 103 0.86 16.32 -12.43
CA PRO A 103 1.86 17.16 -11.75
C PRO A 103 1.33 17.78 -10.46
N LEU A 104 0.12 18.36 -10.51
CA LEU A 104 -0.53 18.95 -9.33
C LEU A 104 -0.93 17.89 -8.31
N MET A 105 -1.45 16.75 -8.78
CA MET A 105 -1.85 15.64 -7.89
C MET A 105 -0.65 15.07 -7.12
N THR A 106 0.51 14.91 -7.76
CA THR A 106 1.73 14.42 -7.11
C THR A 106 2.17 15.35 -5.99
N LEU A 107 2.21 16.67 -6.25
CA LEU A 107 2.55 17.65 -5.22
C LEU A 107 1.56 17.63 -4.05
N GLN A 108 0.27 17.52 -4.34
CA GLN A 108 -0.78 17.39 -3.33
C GLN A 108 -0.60 16.14 -2.46
N VAL A 109 -0.30 14.99 -3.07
CA VAL A 109 -0.06 13.72 -2.35
C VAL A 109 1.16 13.84 -1.44
N VAL A 110 2.27 14.37 -1.95
CA VAL A 110 3.49 14.55 -1.15
C VAL A 110 3.22 15.50 0.01
N ALA A 111 2.57 16.64 -0.21
CA ALA A 111 2.22 17.58 0.84
C ALA A 111 1.28 16.94 1.89
N ALA A 112 0.28 16.18 1.45
CA ALA A 112 -0.64 15.47 2.33
C ALA A 112 0.07 14.42 3.20
N ILE A 113 1.01 13.65 2.65
CA ILE A 113 1.81 12.67 3.40
C ILE A 113 2.59 13.36 4.53
N HIS A 114 3.31 14.45 4.22
CA HIS A 114 4.10 15.18 5.20
C HIS A 114 3.22 15.86 6.26
N TRP A 115 2.08 16.42 5.85
CA TRP A 115 1.12 17.02 6.77
C TRP A 115 0.53 15.99 7.74
N GLN A 116 0.16 14.80 7.25
CA GLN A 116 -0.34 13.73 8.12
C GLN A 116 0.75 13.20 9.05
N ALA A 117 1.99 13.07 8.57
CA ALA A 117 3.14 12.71 9.41
C ALA A 117 3.34 13.73 10.56
N LEU A 118 3.28 15.03 10.26
CA LEU A 118 3.36 16.08 11.27
C LEU A 118 2.21 16.01 12.28
N ARG A 119 0.97 15.76 11.82
CA ARG A 119 -0.18 15.60 12.70
C ARG A 119 -0.05 14.40 13.64
N LEU A 120 0.45 13.26 13.14
CA LEU A 120 0.71 12.07 13.96
C LEU A 120 1.80 12.32 15.00
N TRP A 121 2.85 13.02 14.59
CA TRP A 121 3.92 13.43 15.50
C TRP A 121 3.41 14.39 16.59
N LEU A 122 2.61 15.39 16.25
CA LEU A 122 1.97 16.30 17.22
C LEU A 122 1.03 15.57 18.18
N LYS A 123 0.39 14.47 17.73
CA LYS A 123 -0.41 13.57 18.56
C LYS A 123 0.43 12.60 19.42
N ARG A 124 1.77 12.71 19.37
CA ARG A 124 2.72 11.84 20.07
C ARG A 124 2.54 10.36 19.74
N ASN A 125 2.17 10.05 18.50
CA ASN A 125 2.13 8.66 18.06
C ASN A 125 3.56 8.07 18.12
N PRO A 126 3.76 6.85 18.64
CA PRO A 126 5.08 6.25 18.75
C PRO A 126 5.80 6.21 17.39
N VAL A 127 7.08 6.55 17.42
CA VAL A 127 7.99 6.43 16.27
C VAL A 127 8.80 5.16 16.48
N HIS A 128 8.82 4.31 15.46
CA HIS A 128 9.58 3.07 15.42
C HIS A 128 10.82 3.29 14.57
N ASP A 129 11.96 2.81 15.07
CA ASP A 129 13.22 2.91 14.36
C ASP A 129 13.17 2.10 13.07
N HIS A 130 13.84 2.62 12.05
CA HIS A 130 13.99 1.89 10.80
C HIS A 130 14.97 0.74 11.00
N PRO A 131 14.59 -0.51 10.69
CA PRO A 131 15.49 -1.65 10.84
C PRO A 131 16.73 -1.36 10.00
N SER A 132 17.87 -1.19 10.67
CA SER A 132 19.12 -0.92 9.96
C SER A 132 19.47 -2.12 9.08
N LEU A 133 19.97 -1.88 7.87
CA LEU A 133 20.49 -2.93 6.97
C LEU A 133 21.55 -3.83 7.66
N ALA A 134 22.08 -3.45 8.82
CA ALA A 134 23.05 -4.20 9.61
C ALA A 134 22.46 -5.41 10.37
N GLU A 135 21.14 -5.55 10.51
CA GLU A 135 20.52 -6.71 11.18
C GLU A 135 20.14 -7.87 10.25
N LYS A 136 20.41 -7.77 8.94
CA LYS A 136 20.36 -8.93 8.03
C LYS A 136 21.63 -9.80 8.12
N THR A 137 22.02 -10.16 9.34
CA THR A 137 22.99 -11.24 9.58
C THR A 137 22.40 -12.26 10.54
N ARG A 138 21.55 -13.16 10.01
CA ARG A 138 21.66 -14.62 10.13
C ARG A 138 20.44 -15.33 9.55
#